data_AF-A0A957QPK2-F1
#
_entry.id   AF-A0A957QPK2-F1
#
_cell.length_a   1.000
_cell.length_b   1.000
_cell.length_c   1.000
_cell.angle_alpha   90.00
_cell.angle_beta   90.00
_cell.angle_gamma   90.00
#
_symmetry.space_group_name_H-M   'P 1'
#
loop_
_entity.id
_entity.type
_entity.pdbx_description
1 polymer ?
#
loop_
_entity_poly.entity_id
_entity_poly.type
_entity_poly.pdbx_seq_one_letter_code
_entity_poly.pdbx_strand_id
1 'polypeptide(L)'
;MMLIADAHLDLSWNALQWNRDLRQSVYTIRTQEVGTPGKGRTLGTVALPEMRRGRVALSIATLLARSTGRSAPHIDFGSPAQAYGIARGQLAY
;
A
#
# COMPACT_ATOMS: atom_id res chain seq x y z
N MET A 1 8.17 -9.32 -26.37
CA MET A 1 7.17 -9.16 -25.30
C MET A 1 7.68 -8.10 -24.33
N MET A 2 6.88 -7.08 -23.98
CA MET A 2 7.31 -6.03 -23.06
C MET A 2 7.00 -6.45 -21.62
N LEU A 3 8.04 -6.56 -20.79
CA LEU A 3 7.93 -6.86 -19.37
C LEU A 3 8.11 -5.54 -18.60
N ILE A 4 7.17 -5.21 -17.73
CA ILE A 4 7.27 -4.04 -16.84
C ILE A 4 7.80 -4.50 -15.50
N ALA A 5 8.84 -3.84 -15.01
CA ALA A 5 9.33 -3.98 -13.65
C ALA A 5 9.13 -2.66 -12.91
N ASP A 6 8.48 -2.70 -11.76
CA ASP A 6 8.28 -1.54 -10.90
C ASP A 6 9.19 -1.66 -9.65
N ALA A 7 10.03 -0.67 -9.41
CA ALA A 7 10.99 -0.72 -8.32
C ALA A 7 10.46 -0.20 -6.98
N HIS A 8 9.21 0.27 -6.90
CA HIS A 8 8.69 0.92 -5.70
C HIS A 8 7.16 0.93 -5.64
N LEU A 9 6.56 -0.11 -5.03
CA LEU A 9 5.12 -0.11 -4.73
C LEU A 9 4.86 -0.33 -3.24
N ASP A 10 4.09 0.57 -2.63
CA ASP A 10 3.63 0.48 -1.24
C ASP A 10 2.41 -0.46 -1.09
N LEU A 11 2.54 -1.71 -1.55
CA LEU A 11 1.42 -2.67 -1.60
C LEU A 11 0.87 -2.98 -0.20
N SER A 12 1.69 -3.52 0.69
CA SER A 12 1.26 -3.93 2.03
C SER A 12 0.86 -2.75 2.90
N TRP A 13 1.46 -1.58 2.71
CA TRP A 13 1.00 -0.34 3.36
C TRP A 13 -0.42 0.02 2.92
N ASN A 14 -0.72 0.03 1.62
CA ASN A 14 -2.10 0.27 1.15
C ASN A 14 -3.08 -0.77 1.69
N ALA A 15 -2.66 -2.04 1.76
CA ALA A 15 -3.52 -3.11 2.26
C ALA A 15 -3.84 -2.96 3.75
N LEU A 16 -2.80 -2.88 4.59
CA LEU A 16 -2.94 -2.91 6.04
C LEU A 16 -3.39 -1.57 6.62
N GLN A 17 -2.92 -0.46 6.05
CA GLN A 17 -3.15 0.86 6.63
C GLN A 17 -4.46 1.51 6.16
N TRP A 18 -4.83 1.25 4.90
CA TRP A 18 -6.08 1.74 4.32
C TRP A 18 -7.17 0.67 4.27
N ASN A 19 -6.90 -0.54 4.76
CA ASN A 19 -7.83 -1.67 4.79
C ASN A 19 -8.35 -2.03 3.38
N ARG A 20 -7.43 -2.13 2.42
CA ARG A 20 -7.72 -2.46 1.02
C ARG A 20 -7.40 -3.92 0.75
N ASP A 21 -8.38 -4.72 0.33
CA ASP A 21 -8.10 -6.06 -0.19
C ASP A 21 -7.55 -5.96 -1.62
N LEU A 22 -6.23 -6.04 -1.78
CA LEU A 22 -5.56 -5.91 -3.09
C LEU A 22 -5.86 -7.07 -4.06
N ARG A 23 -6.61 -8.10 -3.63
CA ARG A 23 -7.14 -9.14 -4.53
C ARG A 23 -8.36 -8.64 -5.31
N GLN A 24 -9.01 -7.58 -4.83
CA GLN A 24 -10.11 -6.92 -5.53
C GLN A 24 -9.59 -5.95 -6.58
N SER A 25 -10.43 -5.61 -7.56
CA SER A 25 -10.07 -4.61 -8.57
C SER A 25 -9.97 -3.22 -7.95
N VAL A 26 -9.13 -2.36 -8.53
CA VAL A 26 -9.08 -0.93 -8.19
C VAL A 26 -10.47 -0.28 -8.24
N TYR A 27 -11.29 -0.64 -9.22
CA TYR A 27 -12.67 -0.15 -9.30
C TYR A 27 -13.46 -0.51 -8.05
N THR A 28 -13.47 -1.79 -7.67
CA THR A 28 -14.18 -2.29 -6.48
C THR A 28 -13.71 -1.60 -5.20
N ILE A 29 -12.40 -1.48 -5.00
CA ILE A 29 -11.81 -0.83 -3.82
C ILE A 29 -12.26 0.63 -3.75
N ARG A 30 -12.18 1.38 -4.87
CA ARG A 30 -12.59 2.78 -4.90
C ARG A 30 -14.07 2.95 -4.62
N THR A 31 -14.92 2.06 -5.13
CA THR A 31 -16.36 2.07 -4.86
C THR A 31 -16.66 1.83 -3.38
N GLN A 32 -15.95 0.92 -2.72
CA GLN A 32 -16.12 0.67 -1.28
C GLN A 32 -15.68 1.85 -0.41
N GLU A 33 -14.72 2.65 -0.90
CA GLU A 33 -14.23 3.84 -0.18
C GLU A 33 -15.11 5.08 -0.36
N VAL A 34 -16.18 5.03 -1.17
CA VAL A 34 -17.09 6.17 -1.36
C VAL A 34 -17.68 6.61 -0.02
N GLY A 35 -17.61 7.91 0.26
CA GLY A 35 -18.06 8.49 1.53
C GLY A 35 -17.09 8.31 2.69
N THR A 36 -15.97 7.59 2.51
CA THR A 36 -14.92 7.51 3.53
C THR A 36 -14.05 8.77 3.48
N PRO A 37 -13.94 9.55 4.56
CA PRO A 37 -13.09 10.73 4.59
C PRO A 37 -11.60 10.37 4.60
N GLY A 38 -10.77 11.30 4.12
CA GLY A 38 -9.32 11.19 4.19
C GLY A 38 -8.63 11.26 2.83
N LYS A 39 -7.39 11.73 2.84
CA LYS A 39 -6.58 11.86 1.63
C LYS A 39 -6.36 10.49 0.98
N GLY A 40 -6.61 10.39 -0.32
CA GLY A 40 -6.31 9.19 -1.12
C GLY A 40 -7.41 8.12 -1.14
N ARG A 41 -8.50 8.30 -0.38
CA ARG A 41 -9.73 7.49 -0.52
C ARG A 41 -10.31 7.69 -1.91
N THR A 42 -10.84 6.61 -2.50
CA THR A 42 -11.37 6.52 -3.87
C THR A 42 -10.36 6.82 -4.99
N LEU A 43 -9.08 6.99 -4.67
CA LEU A 43 -8.04 7.38 -5.64
C LEU A 43 -6.99 6.30 -5.91
N GLY A 44 -6.95 5.19 -5.16
CA GLY A 44 -5.91 4.15 -5.33
C GLY A 44 -5.82 3.61 -6.75
N THR A 45 -4.63 3.46 -7.33
CA THR A 45 -4.45 3.12 -8.76
C THR A 45 -3.92 1.70 -9.00
N VAL A 46 -3.50 1.00 -7.95
CA VAL A 46 -2.80 -0.27 -8.02
C VAL A 46 -3.50 -1.31 -7.14
N ALA A 47 -3.79 -2.47 -7.72
CA ALA A 47 -4.15 -3.71 -7.05
C ALA A 47 -3.68 -4.89 -7.92
N LEU A 48 -3.68 -6.11 -7.38
CA LEU A 48 -3.14 -7.28 -8.08
C LEU A 48 -3.82 -7.55 -9.44
N PRO A 49 -5.16 -7.40 -9.59
CA PRO A 49 -5.80 -7.55 -10.89
C PRO A 49 -5.31 -6.54 -11.93
N GLU A 50 -5.14 -5.28 -11.55
CA GLU A 50 -4.63 -4.22 -12.44
C GLU A 50 -3.16 -4.43 -12.80
N MET A 51 -2.32 -4.86 -11.85
CA MET A 51 -0.92 -5.22 -12.14
C MET A 51 -0.84 -6.34 -13.17
N ARG A 52 -1.66 -7.38 -13.01
CA ARG A 52 -1.75 -8.50 -13.96
C ARG A 52 -2.22 -8.03 -15.34
N ARG A 53 -3.28 -7.20 -15.41
CA ARG A 53 -3.80 -6.64 -16.67
C ARG A 53 -2.76 -5.75 -17.37
N GLY A 54 -2.01 -4.97 -16.59
CA GLY A 54 -0.92 -4.12 -17.05
C GLY A 54 0.34 -4.89 -17.47
N ARG A 55 0.40 -6.21 -17.26
CA ARG A 55 1.58 -7.05 -17.50
C ARG A 55 2.82 -6.58 -16.70
N VAL A 56 2.60 -6.14 -15.47
CA VAL A 56 3.67 -5.93 -14.49
C VAL A 56 4.21 -7.30 -14.09
N ALA A 57 5.45 -7.57 -14.48
CA ALA A 57 6.10 -8.86 -14.32
C ALA A 57 6.83 -8.98 -12.98
N LEU A 58 7.34 -7.86 -12.48
CA LEU A 58 8.07 -7.77 -11.21
C LEU A 58 7.70 -6.47 -10.51
N SER A 59 7.55 -6.53 -9.19
CA SER A 59 7.50 -5.35 -8.36
C SER A 59 8.35 -5.55 -7.10
N ILE A 60 9.02 -4.47 -6.67
CA ILE A 60 9.61 -4.37 -5.34
C ILE A 60 8.55 -3.74 -4.43
N ALA A 61 8.01 -4.56 -3.52
CA ALA A 61 7.07 -4.09 -2.50
C ALA A 61 7.83 -3.45 -1.33
N THR A 62 7.58 -2.17 -1.09
CA THR A 62 8.26 -1.39 -0.06
C THR A 62 7.59 -1.55 1.31
N LEU A 63 8.41 -1.52 2.36
CA LEU A 63 7.95 -1.45 3.74
C LEU A 63 8.05 0.01 4.21
N LEU A 64 6.91 0.64 4.45
CA LEU A 64 6.79 2.04 4.83
C LEU A 64 6.43 2.17 6.31
N ALA A 65 7.46 2.28 7.15
CA ALA A 65 7.34 2.63 8.55
C ALA A 65 8.61 3.33 9.02
N ARG A 66 8.48 4.49 9.67
CA ARG A 66 9.61 5.29 10.15
C ARG A 66 9.35 5.83 11.56
N SER A 67 10.41 6.27 12.22
CA SER A 67 10.35 6.97 13.50
C SER A 67 11.30 8.15 13.41
N THR A 68 10.77 9.31 13.04
CA THR A 68 11.59 10.51 12.74
C THR A 68 11.44 11.61 13.77
N GLY A 69 10.54 11.43 14.74
CA GLY A 69 10.15 12.47 15.69
C GLY A 69 9.26 13.55 15.07
N ARG A 70 8.90 13.43 13.78
CA ARG A 70 7.96 14.31 13.09
C ARG A 70 6.70 13.53 12.75
N SER A 71 5.65 13.78 13.51
CA SER A 71 4.37 13.10 13.32
C SER A 71 3.87 13.25 11.89
N ALA A 72 3.68 12.12 11.23
CA ALA A 72 3.01 12.03 9.94
C ALA A 72 2.03 10.85 10.04
N PRO A 73 0.73 11.07 9.75
CA PRO A 73 -0.27 10.03 9.89
C PRO A 73 0.16 8.76 9.17
N HIS A 74 0.02 7.63 9.86
CA HIS A 74 0.14 6.29 9.27
C HIS A 74 1.53 5.86 8.78
N ILE A 75 2.56 6.71 8.93
CA ILE A 75 3.93 6.38 8.51
C ILE A 75 4.96 6.65 9.60
N ASP A 76 4.72 7.60 10.51
CA ASP A 76 5.63 7.93 11.61
C ASP A 76 5.14 7.35 12.94
N PHE A 77 6.02 6.60 13.62
CA PHE A 77 5.73 5.91 14.86
C PHE A 77 6.60 6.44 16.01
N GLY A 78 6.08 6.35 17.24
CA GLY A 78 6.70 6.96 18.42
C GLY A 78 8.06 6.37 18.83
N SER A 79 8.42 5.19 18.31
CA SER A 79 9.73 4.57 18.54
C SER A 79 10.17 3.69 17.36
N PRO A 80 11.48 3.43 17.21
CA PRO A 80 12.00 2.47 16.23
C PRO A 80 11.41 1.06 16.40
N ALA A 81 11.13 0.62 17.64
CA ALA A 81 10.54 -0.69 17.90
C ALA A 81 9.10 -0.80 17.37
N GLN A 82 8.29 0.24 17.54
CA GLN A 82 6.94 0.30 16.95
C GLN A 82 6.99 0.35 15.43
N ALA A 83 7.88 1.17 14.85
CA ALA A 83 8.07 1.24 13.40
C ALA A 83 8.50 -0.13 12.83
N TYR A 84 9.43 -0.82 13.49
CA TYR A 84 9.83 -2.17 13.13
C TYR A 84 8.67 -3.15 13.19
N GLY A 85 7.86 -3.13 14.25
CA GLY A 85 6.66 -3.98 14.36
C GLY A 85 5.70 -3.80 13.18
N ILE A 86 5.47 -2.55 12.75
CA ILE A 86 4.62 -2.25 11.59
C ILE A 86 5.27 -2.73 10.28
N ALA A 87 6.56 -2.48 10.08
CA ALA A 87 7.28 -2.98 8.91
C ALA A 87 7.27 -4.53 8.85
N ARG A 88 7.34 -5.22 9.99
CA ARG A 88 7.20 -6.68 10.06
C ARG A 88 5.79 -7.15 9.73
N GLY A 89 4.76 -6.42 10.15
CA GLY A 89 3.38 -6.68 9.71
C GLY A 89 3.22 -6.52 8.20
N GLN A 90 3.79 -5.45 7.64
CA GLN A 90 3.82 -5.20 6.20
C GLN A 90 4.60 -6.26 5.42
N LEU A 91 5.67 -6.83 5.98
CA LEU A 91 6.44 -7.91 5.38
C LEU A 91 5.70 -9.26 5.42
N ALA A 92 4.84 -9.45 6.41
CA ALA A 92 4.07 -10.69 6.59
C ALA A 92 2.81 -10.74 5.71
N TYR A 93 2.39 -9.60 5.16
CA TYR A 93 1.31 -9.48 4.17
C TYR A 93 1.81 -9.90 2.79
#